data_AF-A0A1G6TVS7-F1
#
_entry.id   AF-A0A1G6TVS7-F1
#
_cell.length_a   1.000
_cell.length_b   1.000
_cell.length_c   1.000
_cell.angle_alpha   90.00
_cell.angle_beta   90.00
_cell.angle_gamma   90.00
#
_symmetry.space_group_name_H-M   'P 1'
#
loop_
_entity.id
_entity.type
_entity.pdbx_description
1 polymer ?
#
loop_
_entity_poly.entity_id
_entity_poly.type
_entity_poly.pdbx_seq_one_letter_code
_entity_poly.pdbx_strand_id
1 'polypeptide(L)'
;MYKSFYSLSDNPFKKEIETKDLYQSENLKNLSARLNYLKKTKGIAVIIGEPGSGKTSALRAMADSVNPHHYLRLSISPYLQAQ
;
A
#
# COMPACT_ATOMS: atom_id res chain seq x y z
N MET A 1 -1.75 -4.39 28.65
CA MET A 1 -1.64 -3.26 29.61
C MET A 1 -1.90 -1.91 28.96
N TYR A 2 -1.27 -1.54 27.83
CA TYR A 2 -1.54 -0.24 27.17
C TYR A 2 -2.93 -0.15 26.49
N LYS A 3 -3.41 -1.21 25.84
CA LYS A 3 -4.72 -1.18 25.14
C LYS A 3 -5.88 -0.86 26.09
N SER A 4 -5.93 -1.54 27.24
CA SER A 4 -6.95 -1.32 28.27
C SER A 4 -6.82 0.04 28.95
N PHE A 5 -5.60 0.57 29.08
CA PHE A 5 -5.34 1.88 29.67
C PHE A 5 -5.80 3.03 28.77
N TYR A 6 -5.64 2.89 27.45
CA TYR A 6 -6.06 3.88 26.45
C TYR A 6 -7.41 3.56 25.78
N SER A 7 -8.15 2.57 26.28
CA SER A 7 -9.42 2.10 25.68
C SER A 7 -9.34 1.80 24.18
N LEU A 8 -8.20 1.26 23.73
CA LEU A 8 -7.97 0.91 22.33
C LEU A 8 -8.60 -0.45 22.02
N SER A 9 -9.43 -0.50 20.97
CA SER A 9 -10.07 -1.72 20.48
C SER A 9 -9.10 -2.70 19.83
N ASP A 10 -7.97 -2.23 19.29
CA ASP A 10 -6.92 -3.07 18.72
C ASP A 10 -5.51 -2.50 18.96
N ASN A 11 -4.47 -3.20 18.51
CA ASN A 11 -3.07 -2.77 18.53
C ASN A 11 -2.81 -1.80 17.38
N PRO A 12 -2.61 -0.49 17.63
CA PRO A 12 -2.26 0.46 16.58
C PRO A 12 -0.78 0.36 16.15
N PHE A 13 0.06 -0.34 16.92
CA PHE A 13 1.50 -0.47 16.68
C PHE A 13 1.87 -1.77 15.96
N LYS A 14 0.96 -2.30 15.13
CA LYS A 14 1.31 -3.43 14.25
C LYS A 14 2.37 -2.95 13.25
N LYS A 15 3.34 -3.81 12.96
CA LYS A 15 4.44 -3.52 12.03
C LYS A 15 3.91 -3.16 10.63
N GLU A 16 2.81 -3.78 10.24
CA GLU A 16 2.13 -3.50 8.98
C GLU A 16 0.63 -3.30 9.20
N ILE A 17 0.05 -2.42 8.37
CA ILE A 17 -1.40 -2.18 8.30
C ILE A 17 -1.92 -3.01 7.13
N GLU A 18 -3.01 -3.76 7.35
CA GLU A 18 -3.65 -4.51 6.27
C GLU A 18 -4.18 -3.53 5.20
N THR A 19 -4.14 -3.93 3.93
CA THR A 19 -4.53 -3.02 2.84
C THR A 19 -5.99 -2.58 2.92
N LYS A 20 -6.87 -3.40 3.51
CA LYS A 20 -8.27 -3.08 3.81
C LYS A 20 -8.45 -2.02 4.90
N ASP A 21 -7.48 -1.89 5.80
CA ASP A 21 -7.50 -0.98 6.94
C ASP A 21 -6.79 0.35 6.63
N LEU A 22 -6.29 0.53 5.39
CA LEU A 22 -5.65 1.77 4.96
C LEU A 22 -6.66 2.93 4.96
N TYR A 23 -6.26 4.02 5.60
CA TYR A 23 -7.02 5.27 5.58
C TYR A 23 -7.18 5.79 4.15
N GLN A 24 -8.44 5.90 3.71
CA GLN A 24 -8.81 6.29 2.35
C GLN A 24 -8.73 7.81 2.14
N SER A 25 -7.52 8.34 2.24
CA SER A 25 -7.24 9.75 1.94
C SER A 25 -7.55 10.08 0.48
N GLU A 26 -7.78 11.36 0.19
CA GLU A 26 -8.01 11.82 -1.18
C GLU A 26 -6.83 11.48 -2.10
N ASN A 27 -5.60 11.64 -1.59
CA ASN A 27 -4.38 11.27 -2.31
C ASN A 27 -4.33 9.78 -2.65
N LEU A 28 -4.72 8.90 -1.72
CA LEU A 28 -4.75 7.46 -1.96
C LEU A 28 -5.83 7.09 -3.00
N LYS A 29 -7.01 7.72 -2.93
CA LYS A 29 -8.08 7.52 -3.91
C LYS A 29 -7.65 7.96 -5.31
N ASN A 30 -7.07 9.14 -5.42
CA ASN A 30 -6.57 9.70 -6.69
C ASN A 30 -5.46 8.84 -7.30
N LEU A 31 -4.51 8.38 -6.48
CA LEU A 31 -3.44 7.48 -6.93
C LEU A 31 -4.00 6.12 -7.38
N SER A 32 -4.95 5.56 -6.63
CA SER A 32 -5.60 4.29 -6.97
C SER A 32 -6.36 4.39 -8.29
N ALA A 33 -7.04 5.50 -8.55
CA ALA A 33 -7.70 5.76 -9.83
C ALA A 33 -6.71 5.79 -11.01
N ARG A 34 -5.56 6.46 -10.83
CA ARG A 34 -4.49 6.50 -11.85
C ARG A 34 -3.88 5.13 -12.11
N LEU A 35 -3.62 4.35 -11.05
CA LEU A 35 -3.11 2.98 -11.18
C LEU A 35 -4.14 2.05 -11.85
N ASN A 36 -5.43 2.21 -11.56
CA ASN A 36 -6.49 1.47 -12.23
C ASN A 36 -6.60 1.82 -13.72
N TYR A 37 -6.40 3.09 -14.08
CA TYR A 37 -6.30 3.50 -15.47
C TYR A 37 -5.10 2.84 -16.17
N LEU A 38 -3.92 2.87 -15.53
CA LEU A 38 -2.71 2.24 -16.04
C LEU A 38 -2.85 0.73 -16.23
N LYS A 39 -3.56 0.05 -15.31
CA LYS A 39 -3.90 -1.37 -15.45
C LYS A 39 -4.69 -1.65 -16.74
N LYS A 40 -5.60 -0.75 -17.12
CA LYS A 40 -6.40 -0.87 -18.35
C LYS A 40 -5.56 -0.58 -19.60
N THR A 41 -4.71 0.44 -19.55
CA THR A 41 -3.88 0.85 -20.71
C THR A 41 -2.59 0.04 -20.87
N LYS A 42 -2.25 -0.81 -19.88
CA LYS A 42 -0.99 -1.59 -19.82
C LYS A 42 0.26 -0.70 -19.92
N GLY A 43 0.19 0.49 -19.33
CA GLY A 43 1.28 1.48 -19.30
C GLY A 43 2.24 1.30 -18.13
N ILE A 44 3.30 2.12 -18.13
CA ILE A 44 4.28 2.21 -17.05
C ILE A 44 3.95 3.42 -16.17
N ALA A 45 4.11 3.27 -14.85
CA ALA A 45 3.89 4.31 -13.86
C ALA A 45 5.18 4.65 -13.11
N VAL A 46 5.40 5.93 -12.82
CA VAL A 46 6.42 6.38 -11.88
C VAL A 46 5.72 7.13 -10.75
N ILE A 47 5.93 6.69 -9.51
CA ILE A 47 5.33 7.30 -8.32
C ILE A 47 6.45 7.95 -7.51
N ILE A 48 6.36 9.27 -7.33
CA ILE A 48 7.35 10.08 -6.61
C ILE A 48 6.70 10.68 -5.37
N GLY A 49 7.46 10.85 -4.30
CA GLY A 49 7.03 11.46 -3.06
C GLY A 49 8.03 11.24 -1.94
N GLU A 50 7.86 11.96 -0.84
CA GLU A 50 8.75 11.90 0.33
C GLU A 50 8.70 10.56 1.07
N PRO A 51 9.74 10.16 1.82
CA PRO A 51 9.67 9.00 2.70
C PRO A 51 8.43 9.06 3.61
N GLY A 52 7.71 7.94 3.77
CA GLY A 52 6.47 7.91 4.54
C GLY A 52 5.21 8.44 3.82
N SER A 53 5.31 8.95 2.59
CA SER A 53 4.15 9.48 1.84
C SER A 53 3.14 8.43 1.34
N GLY A 54 3.27 7.16 1.73
CA GLY A 54 2.33 6.09 1.37
C GLY A 54 2.51 5.45 -0.01
N LYS A 55 3.61 5.69 -0.73
CA LYS A 55 3.90 5.10 -2.06
C LYS A 55 3.81 3.58 -2.06
N THR A 56 4.56 2.95 -1.16
CA THR A 56 4.60 1.49 -1.02
C THR A 56 3.24 0.96 -0.58
N SER A 57 2.56 1.66 0.33
CA SER A 57 1.21 1.27 0.81
C SER A 57 0.18 1.29 -0.33
N ALA A 58 0.22 2.30 -1.20
CA ALA A 58 -0.67 2.38 -2.36
C ALA A 58 -0.37 1.28 -3.40
N LEU A 59 0.91 0.99 -3.67
CA LEU A 59 1.31 -0.11 -4.55
C LEU A 59 0.88 -1.48 -3.99
N ARG A 60 0.99 -1.67 -2.66
CA ARG A 60 0.49 -2.88 -1.99
C ARG A 60 -1.02 -3.02 -2.14
N ALA A 61 -1.77 -1.94 -1.89
CA ALA A 61 -3.24 -1.95 -2.04
C ALA A 61 -3.67 -2.28 -3.49
N MET A 62 -2.98 -1.72 -4.48
CA MET A 62 -3.26 -2.03 -5.88
C MET A 62 -2.91 -3.49 -6.21
N ALA A 63 -1.77 -3.99 -5.73
CA ALA A 63 -1.36 -5.37 -5.95
C ALA A 63 -2.26 -6.40 -5.25
N ASP A 64 -2.84 -6.07 -4.10
CA ASP A 64 -3.81 -6.93 -3.42
C ASP A 64 -5.19 -6.89 -4.11
N SER A 65 -5.49 -5.84 -4.87
CA SER A 65 -6.75 -5.71 -5.64
C SER A 65 -6.77 -6.47 -6.97
N VAL A 66 -5.61 -6.95 -7.45
CA VAL A 66 -5.52 -7.69 -8.72
C VAL A 66 -5.66 -9.19 -8.51
N ASN A 67 -6.32 -9.87 -9.45
CA ASN A 67 -6.45 -11.33 -9.39
C ASN A 67 -5.07 -11.98 -9.61
N PRO A 68 -4.55 -12.77 -8.66
CA PRO A 68 -3.20 -13.36 -8.73
C PRO A 68 -3.03 -14.34 -9.88
N HIS A 69 -4.12 -14.92 -10.41
CA HIS A 69 -4.04 -15.83 -11.56
C HIS A 69 -3.73 -15.10 -12.88
N HIS A 70 -4.03 -13.80 -12.96
CA HIS A 70 -3.90 -13.02 -14.21
C HIS A 70 -2.70 -12.05 -14.16
N TYR A 71 -2.13 -11.82 -12.97
CA TYR A 71 -1.09 -10.82 -12.76
C TYR A 71 0.04 -11.38 -11.91
N LEU A 72 1.25 -11.36 -12.46
CA LEU A 72 2.46 -11.61 -11.69
C LEU A 72 2.84 -10.33 -10.92
N ARG A 73 2.92 -10.45 -9.59
CA ARG A 73 3.42 -9.37 -8.73
C ARG A 73 4.92 -9.56 -8.51
N LEU A 74 5.71 -8.55 -8.87
CA LEU A 74 7.13 -8.46 -8.55
C LEU A 74 7.40 -7.15 -7.82
N SER A 75 8.02 -7.23 -6.65
CA SER A 75 8.45 -6.04 -5.89
C SER A 75 9.95 -6.15 -5.65
N ILE A 76 10.70 -5.20 -6.21
CA ILE A 76 12.14 -5.12 -6.04
C ILE A 76 12.41 -3.87 -5.21
N SER A 77 13.01 -4.06 -4.03
CA SER A 77 13.49 -2.95 -3.22
C SER A 77 15.00 -2.80 -3.44
N PRO A 78 15.48 -1.65 -3.92
CA PRO A 78 16.91 -1.42 -4.10
C PRO A 78 17.68 -1.32 -2.77
N TYR A 79 16.98 -1.29 -1.62
CA TYR A 79 17.57 -1.17 -0.28
C TYR A 79 17.55 -2.49 0.51
N LEU A 80 17.68 -3.64 -0.15
CA LEU A 80 17.88 -4.91 0.56
C LEU A 80 19.24 -4.85 1.28
N GLN A 81 19.26 -4.42 2.55
CA GLN A 81 20.36 -4.75 3.44
C GLN A 81 20.32 -6.26 3.65
N ALA A 82 21.37 -6.94 3.21
CA ALA A 82 21.64 -8.32 3.59
C ALA A 82 21.58 -8.41 5.13
N GLN A 83 20.72 -9.30 5.64
CA GLN A 83 20.86 -9.79 7.00
C GLN A 83 22.02 -10.77 7.06
#